data_AF-A0A550H093-F1
#
_entry.id   AF-A0A550H093-F1
#
_cell.length_a   1.000
_cell.length_b   1.000
_cell.length_c   1.000
_cell.angle_alpha   90.00
_cell.angle_beta   90.00
_cell.angle_gamma   90.00
#
_symmetry.space_group_name_H-M   'P 1'
#
loop_
_entity.id
_entity.type
_entity.pdbx_description
1 polymer ?
#
loop_
_entity_poly.entity_id
_entity_poly.type
_entity_poly.pdbx_seq_one_letter_code
_entity_poly.pdbx_strand_id
1 'polypeptide(L)' 'MENRAVFFAPHPDDETLGCGGTIAQKILQGYDVS' A
#
# COMPACT_ATOMS: atom_id res chain seq x y z
N MET A 1 11.68 -5.03 14.03
CA MET A 1 11.81 -4.29 12.75
C MET A 1 10.43 -4.16 12.21
N GLU A 2 9.94 -2.93 12.07
CA GLU A 2 8.66 -2.66 11.41
C GLU A 2 8.91 -2.72 9.90
N ASN A 3 8.20 -3.58 9.19
CA ASN A 3 8.37 -3.69 7.74
C ASN A 3 7.57 -2.57 7.07
N ARG A 4 8.20 -1.83 6.16
CA ARG A 4 7.57 -0.71 5.45
C ARG A 4 7.36 -1.02 3.97
N ALA A 5 6.21 -0.64 3.44
CA ALA A 5 5.87 -0.71 2.03
C ALA A 5 5.50 0.69 1.51
N VAL A 6 6.05 1.08 0.35
CA VAL A 6 5.79 2.40 -0.27
C VAL A 6 5.17 2.20 -1.64
N PHE A 7 4.06 2.88 -1.91
CA PHE A 7 3.34 2.82 -3.18
C PHE A 7 3.44 4.16 -3.91
N PHE A 8 3.85 4.13 -5.18
CA PHE A 8 3.92 5.32 -6.03
C PHE A 8 2.73 5.32 -6.98
N ALA A 9 1.98 6.41 -6.98
CA ALA A 9 0.84 6.64 -7.84
C ALA A 9 1.05 7.93 -8.63
N PRO A 10 0.96 7.91 -9.97
CA PRO A 10 1.16 9.11 -10.78
C PRO A 10 -0.01 10.11 -10.68
N HIS A 11 -1.22 9.62 -10.37
CA HIS A 11 -2.39 10.44 -10.09
C HIS A 11 -3.04 9.98 -8.77
N PRO A 12 -3.85 10.83 -8.11
CA PRO A 12 -4.69 10.39 -7.00
C PRO A 12 -5.58 9.21 -7.41
N ASP A 13 -5.79 8.26 -6.50
CA ASP A 13 -6.64 7.08 -6.63
C ASP A 13 -6.04 5.89 -7.43
N ASP A 14 -4.93 6.09 -8.15
CA ASP A 14 -4.25 5.01 -8.89
C ASP A 14 -3.76 3.90 -7.93
N GLU A 15 -3.36 4.25 -6.69
CA GLU A 15 -2.96 3.28 -5.68
C GLU A 15 -4.13 2.40 -5.24
N THR A 16 -5.33 2.98 -5.11
CA THR A 16 -6.53 2.26 -4.70
C THR A 16 -7.03 1.37 -5.83
N LEU A 17 -7.09 1.89 -7.07
CA LEU A 17 -7.56 1.15 -8.24
C LEU A 17 -6.58 0.06 -8.71
N GLY A 18 -5.28 0.35 -8.68
CA GLY A 18 -4.23 -0.57 -9.16
C GLY A 18 -3.67 -1.50 -8.10
N CYS A 19 -3.59 -1.05 -6.85
CA CYS A 19 -2.89 -1.74 -5.76
C CYS A 19 -3.71 -1.91 -4.47
N GLY A 20 -4.99 -1.50 -4.43
CA GLY A 20 -5.78 -1.45 -3.20
C GLY A 20 -5.86 -2.77 -2.44
N GLY A 21 -5.98 -3.89 -3.16
CA GLY A 21 -5.95 -5.23 -2.56
C GLY A 21 -4.60 -5.58 -1.91
N THR A 22 -3.49 -5.19 -2.55
CA THR A 22 -2.15 -5.39 -2.01
C THR A 22 -1.89 -4.48 -0.81
N ILE A 23 -2.31 -3.22 -0.86
CA ILE A 23 -2.25 -2.28 0.27
C ILE A 23 -2.98 -2.86 1.47
N ALA A 24 -4.23 -3.31 1.28
CA ALA A 24 -5.02 -3.93 2.33
C ALA A 24 -4.34 -5.18 2.92
N GLN A 25 -3.77 -6.04 2.06
CA GLN A 25 -3.03 -7.21 2.51
C GLN A 25 -1.78 -6.84 3.32
N LYS A 26 -1.04 -5.79 2.94
CA LYS A 26 0.15 -5.33 3.66
C LYS A 26 -0.20 -4.78 5.04
N ILE A 27 -1.28 -4.02 5.13
CA ILE A 27 -1.83 -3.56 6.41
C ILE A 27 -2.19 -4.75 7.31
N LEU A 28 -2.89 -5.76 6.79
CA LEU A 28 -3.24 -6.98 7.55
C LEU A 28 -2.01 -7.77 8.01
N GLN A 29 -0.90 -7.70 7.27
CA GLN A 29 0.37 -8.30 7.64
C GLN A 29 1.18 -7.46 8.65
N GLY A 30 0.68 -6.31 9.08
CA GLY A 30 1.34 -5.42 10.03
C GLY A 30 2.44 -4.55 9.43
N TYR A 31 2.39 -4.27 8.12
CA TYR A 31 3.32 -3.35 7.48
C TYR A 31 2.86 -1.90 7.69
N ASP A 32 3.83 -1.01 7.88
CA ASP A 32 3.63 0.42 7.70
C ASP A 32 3.53 0.72 6.20
N VAL A 33 2.42 1.28 5.76
CA VAL A 33 2.16 1.55 4.34
C VAL A 33 2.16 3.06 4.10
N SER A 34 2.93 3.51 3.11
CA SER A 34 3.07 4.92 2.70
C SER A 34 2.85 5.11 1.20
#